data_AF-A0A7W5UJQ3-F1
#
_entry.id   AF-A0A7W5UJQ3-F1
#
_cell.length_a   1.000
_cell.length_b   1.000
_cell.length_c   1.000
_cell.angle_alpha   90.00
_cell.angle_beta   90.00
_cell.angle_gamma   90.00
#
_symmetry.space_group_name_H-M   'P 1'
#
loop_
_entity.id
_entity.type
_entity.pdbx_description
1 polymer ?
#
loop_
_entity_poly.entity_id
_entity_poly.type
_entity_poly.pdbx_seq_one_letter_code
_entity_poly.pdbx_strand_id
1 'polypeptide(L)'
;MRKQLLKNLCAVFLTWFTALFFLPQSAQAQDKEAYVVKSSDKTTLTFYYDTQKSSRTGSNVWGINETTKKNGDIIPIWAGTSRQPEKEVTKVFFDVSFKDFRPTTTSKWFQCFRNLKDINGLDNLKTTETTTMFSMFNSCINLNSLDLFNFNTEKVKDMTEMFKGCSSLSALNLSSFNTEKVQDMREMFKGCLSLSTLDLSSFKTENVQDMTEMFKDCQSLKSINLSSFKTENVQDMREMFYGCSSLSSLDLSSFKTENVQNMHKMFIYCVSLIELNLSSFKTENVQDMREMFRDCRSLKSLDLSSFKTEKVQDMYEMFNGCKSLTSLNLSNFDTKNVQKMGKIFSGCSSLSTLDLSSFKTEKVKSMYQMFRSCQNLTSLDLSNFKTENVQNMSEMFNGCQNLTSLNLSNFNTENVQTMNGMFNGCSSLNSLNLSNFNTKNTKLMEAMFRGCSSLSSLDLSNFNTENMQDMREMFYECNSLTTIYCNNTWTCSYSGEMFYNCTNLQGAVPYNASKIDVSMANPETGYFTKKESTGVTTATLDGDANIQAIYSTNGRRLNELQRGLNIVRMSNGTTQKILRK
;
A
#
# COMPACT_ATOMS: atom_id res chain seq x y z
N MET A 1 -89.76 20.86 61.21
CA MET A 1 -88.38 21.40 61.15
C MET A 1 -87.26 20.37 60.94
N ARG A 2 -87.39 19.07 61.28
CA ARG A 2 -86.29 18.08 61.13
C ARG A 2 -86.14 17.39 59.76
N LYS A 3 -87.14 17.43 58.86
CA LYS A 3 -87.05 16.80 57.52
C LYS A 3 -86.47 17.71 56.41
N GLN A 4 -86.46 19.03 56.61
CA GLN A 4 -85.88 19.98 55.64
C GLN A 4 -84.36 20.12 55.79
N LEU A 5 -83.82 19.97 57.01
CA LEU A 5 -82.38 20.03 57.28
C LEU A 5 -81.62 18.80 56.76
N LEU A 6 -82.21 17.59 56.80
CA LEU A 6 -81.54 16.39 56.27
C LEU A 6 -81.46 16.36 54.74
N LYS A 7 -82.45 16.92 54.03
CA LYS A 7 -82.41 17.01 52.56
C LYS A 7 -81.35 18.00 52.06
N ASN A 8 -81.13 19.10 52.78
CA ASN A 8 -80.09 20.07 52.43
C ASN A 8 -78.68 19.59 52.80
N LEU A 9 -78.51 18.80 53.87
CA LEU A 9 -77.21 18.19 54.22
C LEU A 9 -76.80 17.08 53.24
N CYS A 10 -77.73 16.25 52.75
CA CYS A 10 -77.41 15.24 51.73
C CYS A 10 -77.12 15.86 50.35
N ALA A 11 -77.79 16.96 49.99
CA ALA A 11 -77.53 17.65 48.72
C ALA A 11 -76.16 18.33 48.70
N VAL A 12 -75.73 18.93 49.81
CA VAL A 12 -74.39 19.56 49.93
C VAL A 12 -73.26 18.52 49.94
N PHE A 13 -73.47 17.35 50.56
CA PHE A 13 -72.51 16.24 50.51
C PHE A 13 -72.40 15.57 49.13
N LEU A 14 -73.51 15.46 48.37
CA LEU A 14 -73.47 14.91 47.01
C LEU A 14 -72.80 15.86 46.01
N THR A 15 -72.91 17.18 46.22
CA THR A 15 -72.20 18.19 45.40
C THR A 15 -70.71 18.28 45.73
N TRP A 16 -70.30 17.94 46.96
CA TRP A 16 -68.88 17.85 47.31
C TRP A 16 -68.22 16.54 46.85
N PHE A 17 -68.97 15.43 46.78
CA PHE A 17 -68.44 14.16 46.27
C PHE A 17 -68.34 14.09 44.74
N THR A 18 -69.14 14.88 44.02
CA THR A 18 -69.07 14.99 42.55
C THR A 18 -68.02 16.01 42.08
N ALA A 19 -67.62 16.97 42.93
CA ALA A 19 -66.48 17.86 42.69
C ALA A 19 -65.11 17.20 42.93
N LEU A 20 -65.06 16.07 43.64
CA LEU A 20 -63.82 15.28 43.85
C LEU A 20 -63.46 14.35 42.69
N PHE A 21 -64.37 14.14 41.72
CA PHE A 21 -64.11 13.40 40.47
C PHE A 21 -63.99 14.29 39.23
N PHE A 22 -64.20 15.60 39.37
CA PHE A 22 -63.78 16.60 38.40
C PHE A 22 -62.68 17.48 39.02
N LEU A 23 -61.59 16.84 39.46
CA LEU A 23 -60.30 17.48 39.20
C LEU A 23 -60.27 17.73 37.68
N PRO A 24 -59.81 18.90 37.18
CA PRO A 24 -59.26 18.90 35.84
C PRO A 24 -58.33 17.68 35.85
N GLN A 25 -58.43 16.78 34.86
CA GLN A 25 -57.22 16.07 34.47
C GLN A 25 -56.20 17.19 34.40
N SER A 26 -55.29 17.26 35.38
CA SER A 26 -54.04 17.95 35.17
C SER A 26 -53.64 17.40 33.83
N ALA A 27 -53.63 18.25 32.80
CA ALA A 27 -53.05 17.90 31.54
C ALA A 27 -51.69 17.37 31.95
N GLN A 28 -51.57 16.04 31.98
CA GLN A 28 -50.43 15.35 32.54
C GLN A 28 -49.34 15.87 31.64
N ALA A 29 -48.50 16.77 32.17
CA ALA A 29 -47.62 17.59 31.35
C ALA A 29 -46.80 16.59 30.55
N GLN A 30 -47.16 16.43 29.28
CA GLN A 30 -46.65 15.32 28.51
C GLN A 30 -45.20 15.72 28.28
N ASP A 31 -44.27 14.91 28.80
CA ASP A 31 -42.87 15.26 28.73
C ASP A 31 -42.48 15.43 27.26
N LYS A 32 -41.70 16.49 26.95
CA LYS A 32 -41.19 16.67 25.59
C LYS A 32 -40.35 15.45 25.23
N GLU A 33 -40.66 14.82 24.11
CA GLU A 33 -39.88 13.71 23.56
C GLU A 33 -39.10 14.18 22.35
N ALA A 34 -37.86 13.69 22.20
CA ALA A 34 -37.10 13.88 20.98
C ALA A 34 -37.38 12.70 20.04
N TYR A 35 -37.78 12.98 18.81
CA TYR A 35 -38.19 11.97 17.85
C TYR A 35 -37.97 12.44 16.40
N VAL A 36 -38.05 11.47 15.49
CA VAL A 36 -37.81 11.63 14.07
C VAL A 36 -39.02 11.12 13.30
N VAL A 37 -39.50 11.90 12.34
CA VAL A 37 -40.65 11.54 11.48
C VAL A 37 -40.17 11.43 10.04
N LYS A 38 -40.42 10.27 9.41
CA LYS A 38 -40.28 10.11 7.96
C LYS A 38 -41.61 10.45 7.30
N SER A 39 -41.60 11.38 6.35
CA SER A 39 -42.81 11.84 5.64
C SER A 39 -43.51 10.69 4.91
N SER A 40 -44.80 10.86 4.60
CA SER A 40 -45.59 9.81 3.92
C SER A 40 -45.06 9.44 2.53
N ASP A 41 -44.45 10.39 1.82
CA ASP A 41 -43.76 10.16 0.54
C ASP A 41 -42.33 9.60 0.72
N LYS A 42 -41.90 9.44 1.98
CA LYS A 42 -40.60 8.90 2.42
C LYS A 42 -39.38 9.75 2.09
N THR A 43 -39.56 10.89 1.43
CA THR A 43 -38.46 11.71 0.90
C THR A 43 -37.86 12.64 1.94
N THR A 44 -38.55 12.88 3.05
CA THR A 44 -38.19 13.88 4.06
C THR A 44 -38.11 13.25 5.44
N LEU A 45 -37.06 13.59 6.19
CA LEU A 45 -36.86 13.18 7.57
C LEU A 45 -36.84 14.43 8.47
N THR A 46 -37.75 14.53 9.44
CA THR A 46 -37.84 15.72 10.32
C THR A 46 -37.61 15.37 11.78
N PHE A 47 -36.75 16.12 12.45
CA PHE A 47 -36.40 15.99 13.86
C PHE A 47 -37.21 16.99 14.69
N TYR A 48 -37.85 16.50 15.76
CA TYR A 48 -38.71 17.27 16.66
C TYR A 48 -38.33 17.07 18.12
N TYR A 49 -38.62 18.07 18.95
CA TYR A 49 -38.55 17.96 20.41
C TYR A 49 -39.74 18.68 21.06
N ASP A 50 -40.87 17.99 21.13
CA ASP A 50 -42.15 18.52 21.60
C ASP A 50 -43.01 17.41 22.22
N THR A 51 -44.25 17.74 22.57
CA THR A 51 -45.22 16.82 23.19
C THR A 51 -46.12 16.13 22.16
N GLN A 52 -45.84 16.27 20.86
CA GLN A 52 -46.74 15.90 19.76
C GLN A 52 -46.38 14.57 19.10
N LYS A 53 -45.40 13.82 19.61
CA LYS A 53 -44.97 12.55 19.00
C LYS A 53 -46.12 11.60 18.67
N SER A 54 -47.10 11.46 19.57
CA SER A 54 -48.26 10.56 19.41
C SER A 54 -49.29 11.04 18.37
N SER A 55 -49.30 12.34 18.03
CA SER A 55 -50.23 12.93 17.06
C SER A 55 -49.61 13.09 15.67
N ARG A 56 -48.28 12.95 15.54
CA ARG A 56 -47.55 13.11 14.27
C ARG A 56 -47.85 11.96 13.32
N THR A 57 -48.07 12.32 12.06
CA THR A 57 -48.32 11.38 10.96
C THR A 57 -47.16 11.38 9.96
N GLY A 58 -46.97 10.27 9.27
CA GLY A 58 -45.88 10.03 8.33
C GLY A 58 -45.81 8.55 7.95
N SER A 59 -44.82 8.15 7.16
CA SER A 59 -44.59 6.72 6.92
C SER A 59 -44.12 6.03 8.21
N ASN A 60 -43.35 6.74 9.03
CA ASN A 60 -42.79 6.25 10.28
C ASN A 60 -42.53 7.38 11.27
N VAL A 61 -42.61 7.06 12.57
CA VAL A 61 -42.25 7.93 13.70
C VAL A 61 -41.40 7.11 14.65
N TRP A 62 -40.22 7.60 15.01
CA TRP A 62 -39.26 6.90 15.87
C TRP A 62 -38.75 7.83 16.96
N GLY A 63 -38.57 7.35 18.18
CA GLY A 63 -37.79 8.06 19.20
C GLY A 63 -36.34 8.28 18.74
N ILE A 64 -35.71 9.37 19.21
CA ILE A 64 -34.36 9.78 18.78
C ILE A 64 -33.26 8.75 19.13
N ASN A 65 -33.54 7.83 20.07
CA ASN A 65 -32.59 6.79 20.49
C ASN A 65 -32.99 5.40 19.99
N GLU A 66 -34.02 5.28 19.14
CA GLU A 66 -34.40 3.99 18.56
C GLU A 66 -33.34 3.51 17.57
N THR A 67 -32.94 2.26 17.73
CA THR A 67 -31.89 1.64 16.93
C THR A 67 -32.38 0.35 16.28
N THR A 68 -31.64 -0.09 15.28
CA THR A 68 -31.84 -1.38 14.61
C THR A 68 -30.49 -2.02 14.33
N LYS A 69 -30.49 -3.34 14.18
CA LYS A 69 -29.29 -4.12 13.83
C LYS A 69 -29.34 -4.46 12.34
N LYS A 70 -28.45 -3.87 11.54
CA LYS A 70 -28.28 -4.19 10.11
C LYS A 70 -26.87 -4.69 9.86
N ASN A 71 -26.72 -5.90 9.31
CA ASN A 71 -25.41 -6.49 8.98
C ASN A 71 -24.42 -6.59 10.17
N GLY A 72 -24.92 -6.71 11.39
CA GLY A 72 -24.09 -6.75 12.61
C GLY A 72 -23.96 -5.41 13.33
N ASP A 73 -24.18 -4.29 12.62
CA ASP A 73 -24.05 -2.94 13.18
C ASP A 73 -25.34 -2.47 13.86
N ILE A 74 -25.19 -1.88 15.05
CA ILE A 74 -26.26 -1.10 15.71
C ILE A 74 -26.19 0.32 15.16
N ILE A 75 -27.30 0.77 14.57
CA ILE A 75 -27.45 2.07 13.93
C ILE A 75 -28.80 2.70 14.32
N PRO A 76 -28.96 4.03 14.23
CA PRO A 76 -30.28 4.64 14.32
C PRO A 76 -31.26 3.97 13.35
N ILE A 77 -32.49 3.72 13.78
CA ILE A 77 -33.47 2.92 13.02
C ILE A 77 -33.75 3.48 11.60
N TRP A 78 -33.62 4.79 11.44
CA TRP A 78 -33.78 5.51 10.18
C TRP A 78 -32.54 5.52 9.28
N ALA A 79 -31.38 5.07 9.76
CA ALA A 79 -30.12 5.10 9.02
C ALA A 79 -29.88 3.83 8.19
N GLY A 80 -28.90 3.90 7.29
CA GLY A 80 -28.49 2.80 6.41
C GLY A 80 -27.09 2.27 6.72
N THR A 81 -26.71 1.19 6.04
CA THR A 81 -25.33 0.69 5.99
C THR A 81 -24.81 0.67 4.56
N SER A 82 -23.53 0.39 4.36
CA SER A 82 -22.95 0.24 3.02
C SER A 82 -23.64 -0.84 2.17
N ARG A 83 -24.14 -1.91 2.81
CA ARG A 83 -24.88 -3.01 2.16
C ARG A 83 -26.38 -2.71 2.00
N GLN A 84 -26.96 -1.95 2.93
CA GLN A 84 -28.37 -1.58 2.95
C GLN A 84 -28.52 -0.07 3.20
N PRO A 85 -28.18 0.77 2.22
CA PRO A 85 -28.20 2.22 2.37
C PRO A 85 -29.63 2.77 2.45
N GLU A 86 -29.78 3.94 3.09
CA GLU A 86 -31.01 4.73 3.02
C GLU A 86 -31.01 5.49 1.68
N LYS A 87 -32.00 5.18 0.83
CA LYS A 87 -32.09 5.63 -0.57
C LYS A 87 -33.34 6.46 -0.85
N GLU A 88 -34.29 6.53 0.07
CA GLU A 88 -35.56 7.24 -0.14
C GLU A 88 -35.44 8.71 0.30
N VAL A 89 -34.76 8.97 1.43
CA VAL A 89 -34.65 10.34 1.98
C VAL A 89 -33.74 11.21 1.11
N THR A 90 -34.27 12.36 0.69
CA THR A 90 -33.57 13.40 -0.07
C THR A 90 -33.38 14.70 0.72
N LYS A 91 -34.19 14.91 1.77
CA LYS A 91 -34.15 16.12 2.61
C LYS A 91 -34.26 15.77 4.08
N VAL A 92 -33.54 16.52 4.91
CA VAL A 92 -33.66 16.50 6.37
C VAL A 92 -34.07 17.88 6.87
N PHE A 93 -34.91 17.92 7.90
CA PHE A 93 -35.30 19.14 8.61
C PHE A 93 -35.11 18.98 10.11
N PHE A 94 -34.51 19.97 10.75
CA PHE A 94 -34.57 20.15 12.20
C PHE A 94 -35.60 21.24 12.51
N ASP A 95 -36.74 20.82 13.04
CA ASP A 95 -37.82 21.74 13.40
C ASP A 95 -37.38 22.71 14.51
N VAL A 96 -38.02 23.88 14.59
CA VAL A 96 -37.72 24.89 15.61
C VAL A 96 -37.87 24.35 17.04
N SER A 97 -38.73 23.36 17.25
CA SER A 97 -38.88 22.67 18.54
C SER A 97 -37.57 22.00 18.99
N PHE A 98 -36.72 21.56 18.05
CA PHE A 98 -35.49 20.83 18.34
C PHE A 98 -34.42 21.68 19.03
N LYS A 99 -34.54 23.01 19.01
CA LYS A 99 -33.56 23.96 19.56
C LYS A 99 -33.28 23.79 21.07
N ASP A 100 -34.19 23.16 21.81
CA ASP A 100 -34.06 22.91 23.25
C ASP A 100 -33.48 21.51 23.56
N PHE A 101 -33.40 20.61 22.57
CA PHE A 101 -32.81 19.30 22.76
C PHE A 101 -31.28 19.37 22.71
N ARG A 102 -30.62 18.54 23.51
CA ARG A 102 -29.15 18.46 23.62
C ARG A 102 -28.70 17.00 23.49
N PRO A 103 -28.49 16.48 22.27
CA PRO A 103 -28.06 15.10 22.10
C PRO A 103 -26.67 14.89 22.71
N THR A 104 -26.51 13.78 23.44
CA THR A 104 -25.20 13.33 23.93
C THR A 104 -24.37 12.61 22.86
N THR A 105 -25.03 12.15 21.79
CA THR A 105 -24.43 11.52 20.61
C THR A 105 -25.21 11.90 19.35
N THR A 106 -24.49 12.07 18.24
CA THR A 106 -25.06 12.15 16.88
C THR A 106 -24.56 11.01 15.99
N SER A 107 -24.01 9.95 16.62
CA SER A 107 -23.34 8.87 15.92
C SER A 107 -24.27 8.23 14.88
N LYS A 108 -23.78 8.15 13.64
CA LYS A 108 -24.46 7.52 12.50
C LYS A 108 -25.82 8.11 12.13
N TRP A 109 -26.20 9.30 12.61
CA TRP A 109 -27.54 9.88 12.36
C TRP A 109 -27.89 9.98 10.87
N PHE A 110 -26.92 10.24 10.00
CA PHE A 110 -27.08 10.29 8.55
C PHE A 110 -26.23 9.27 7.80
N GLN A 111 -25.83 8.18 8.47
CA GLN A 111 -25.01 7.15 7.85
C GLN A 111 -25.73 6.51 6.64
N CYS A 112 -25.03 6.49 5.51
CA CYS A 112 -25.43 5.90 4.23
C CYS A 112 -26.73 6.45 3.64
N PHE A 113 -27.02 7.74 3.86
CA PHE A 113 -28.08 8.48 3.16
C PHE A 113 -27.62 8.85 1.73
N ARG A 114 -27.76 7.92 0.78
CA ARG A 114 -27.15 8.05 -0.55
C ARG A 114 -27.80 9.11 -1.43
N ASN A 115 -29.06 9.45 -1.18
CA ASN A 115 -29.83 10.42 -1.97
C ASN A 115 -30.09 11.76 -1.26
N LEU A 116 -29.57 11.94 -0.05
CA LEU A 116 -29.69 13.17 0.72
C LEU A 116 -28.95 14.30 0.02
N LYS A 117 -29.66 15.43 -0.19
CA LYS A 117 -29.15 16.63 -0.85
C LYS A 117 -29.14 17.84 0.07
N ASP A 118 -30.16 17.96 0.92
CA ASP A 118 -30.37 19.15 1.75
C ASP A 118 -30.61 18.77 3.21
N ILE A 119 -29.96 19.49 4.12
CA ILE A 119 -30.25 19.44 5.57
C ILE A 119 -30.58 20.85 6.03
N ASN A 120 -31.85 21.08 6.36
CA ASN A 120 -32.39 22.38 6.71
C ASN A 120 -32.58 22.51 8.22
N GLY A 121 -32.43 23.72 8.73
CA GLY A 121 -32.64 24.01 10.15
C GLY A 121 -31.54 23.49 11.08
N LEU A 122 -30.35 23.15 10.56
CA LEU A 122 -29.21 22.67 11.36
C LEU A 122 -28.87 23.57 12.56
N ASP A 123 -29.19 24.85 12.50
CA ASP A 123 -29.07 25.80 13.63
C ASP A 123 -29.88 25.40 14.87
N ASN A 124 -30.94 24.60 14.69
CA ASN A 124 -31.74 24.04 15.78
C ASN A 124 -31.09 22.79 16.40
N LEU A 125 -30.08 22.18 15.77
CA LEU A 125 -29.32 21.08 16.35
C LEU A 125 -28.22 21.64 17.27
N LYS A 126 -28.45 21.60 18.58
CA LYS A 126 -27.49 22.09 19.57
C LYS A 126 -26.60 20.97 20.11
N THR A 127 -25.34 20.92 19.69
CA THR A 127 -24.40 19.84 20.01
C THR A 127 -23.56 20.07 21.29
N THR A 128 -23.97 20.98 22.18
CA THR A 128 -23.16 21.38 23.36
C THR A 128 -22.90 20.25 24.35
N GLU A 129 -23.74 19.21 24.36
CA GLU A 129 -23.57 18.01 25.20
C GLU A 129 -23.07 16.79 24.40
N THR A 130 -22.83 16.94 23.10
CA THR A 130 -22.42 15.83 22.22
C THR A 130 -20.98 15.41 22.51
N THR A 131 -20.79 14.12 22.78
CA THR A 131 -19.46 13.53 23.10
C THR A 131 -18.88 12.70 21.96
N THR A 132 -19.70 12.31 20.98
CA THR A 132 -19.27 11.59 19.78
C THR A 132 -20.09 12.01 18.56
N MET A 133 -19.40 12.19 17.45
CA MET A 133 -19.94 12.46 16.11
C MET A 133 -19.55 11.34 15.14
N PHE A 134 -19.24 10.15 15.67
CA PHE A 134 -18.85 8.95 14.93
C PHE A 134 -19.75 8.72 13.72
N SER A 135 -19.19 8.74 12.51
CA SER A 135 -19.90 8.42 11.27
C SER A 135 -21.15 9.27 10.99
N MET A 136 -21.27 10.48 11.56
CA MET A 136 -22.50 11.28 11.51
C MET A 136 -23.03 11.47 10.07
N PHE A 137 -22.17 11.80 9.11
CA PHE A 137 -22.52 12.00 7.69
C PHE A 137 -21.90 10.94 6.77
N ASN A 138 -21.43 9.80 7.30
CA ASN A 138 -20.72 8.80 6.52
C ASN A 138 -21.56 8.34 5.31
N SER A 139 -20.98 8.39 4.11
CA SER A 139 -21.54 7.94 2.84
C SER A 139 -22.77 8.72 2.37
N CYS A 140 -22.89 9.99 2.76
CA CYS A 140 -23.80 10.96 2.15
C CYS A 140 -23.29 11.42 0.77
N ILE A 141 -23.23 10.50 -0.20
CA ILE A 141 -22.53 10.72 -1.48
C ILE A 141 -23.08 11.86 -2.34
N ASN A 142 -24.35 12.23 -2.19
CA ASN A 142 -25.03 13.27 -2.96
C ASN A 142 -25.20 14.59 -2.19
N LEU A 143 -24.72 14.66 -0.94
CA LEU A 143 -24.72 15.90 -0.15
C LEU A 143 -23.62 16.81 -0.70
N ASN A 144 -24.01 17.97 -1.23
CA ASN A 144 -23.10 18.90 -1.94
C ASN A 144 -22.66 20.09 -1.09
N SER A 145 -23.42 20.41 -0.04
CA SER A 145 -23.19 21.51 0.88
C SER A 145 -23.65 21.09 2.27
N LEU A 146 -23.00 21.67 3.28
CA LEU A 146 -23.31 21.40 4.68
C LEU A 146 -22.89 22.60 5.51
N ASP A 147 -23.84 23.22 6.21
CA ASP A 147 -23.58 24.32 7.13
C ASP A 147 -23.42 23.80 8.57
N LEU A 148 -22.24 24.02 9.14
CA LEU A 148 -21.85 23.54 10.47
C LEU A 148 -21.52 24.69 11.43
N PHE A 149 -21.84 25.94 11.06
CA PHE A 149 -21.41 27.11 11.83
C PHE A 149 -21.86 27.08 13.30
N ASN A 150 -23.03 26.51 13.58
CA ASN A 150 -23.61 26.43 14.92
C ASN A 150 -23.20 25.17 15.73
N PHE A 151 -22.33 24.32 15.21
CA PHE A 151 -21.85 23.15 15.93
C PHE A 151 -20.89 23.57 17.06
N ASN A 152 -21.17 23.11 18.27
CA ASN A 152 -20.23 23.14 19.38
C ASN A 152 -19.63 21.73 19.55
N THR A 153 -18.31 21.62 19.44
CA THR A 153 -17.58 20.33 19.53
C THR A 153 -16.68 20.23 20.76
N GLU A 154 -16.79 21.13 21.74
CA GLU A 154 -15.88 21.24 22.90
C GLU A 154 -15.88 19.99 23.81
N LYS A 155 -16.94 19.18 23.75
CA LYS A 155 -17.05 17.92 24.50
C LYS A 155 -16.83 16.67 23.64
N VAL A 156 -16.67 16.82 22.32
CA VAL A 156 -16.53 15.70 21.39
C VAL A 156 -15.17 15.04 21.58
N LYS A 157 -15.18 13.72 21.74
CA LYS A 157 -13.99 12.88 21.87
C LYS A 157 -13.71 12.02 20.64
N ASP A 158 -14.73 11.78 19.82
CA ASP A 158 -14.66 10.88 18.67
C ASP A 158 -15.35 11.51 17.45
N MET A 159 -14.57 11.73 16.40
CA MET A 159 -14.98 12.22 15.07
C MET A 159 -14.65 11.21 13.96
N THR A 160 -14.40 9.95 14.32
CA THR A 160 -14.08 8.88 13.37
C THR A 160 -15.14 8.81 12.28
N GLU A 161 -14.71 8.76 11.02
CA GLU A 161 -15.56 8.66 9.83
C GLU A 161 -16.62 9.78 9.67
N MET A 162 -16.53 10.91 10.39
CA MET A 162 -17.61 11.91 10.44
C MET A 162 -18.12 12.33 9.05
N PHE A 163 -17.22 12.53 8.09
CA PHE A 163 -17.53 12.90 6.70
C PHE A 163 -17.10 11.83 5.68
N LYS A 164 -16.73 10.62 6.12
CA LYS A 164 -16.23 9.56 5.23
C LYS A 164 -17.19 9.32 4.07
N GLY A 165 -16.70 9.37 2.84
CA GLY A 165 -17.47 9.07 1.63
C GLY A 165 -18.49 10.13 1.25
N CYS A 166 -18.41 11.36 1.80
CA CYS A 166 -19.19 12.50 1.32
C CYS A 166 -18.61 13.02 0.00
N SER A 167 -18.71 12.20 -1.06
CA SER A 167 -17.96 12.39 -2.31
C SER A 167 -18.31 13.65 -3.09
N SER A 168 -19.49 14.24 -2.87
CA SER A 168 -19.94 15.46 -3.56
C SER A 168 -19.67 16.75 -2.79
N LEU A 169 -19.21 16.69 -1.53
CA LEU A 169 -18.85 17.90 -0.78
C LEU A 169 -17.58 18.52 -1.39
N SER A 170 -17.71 19.75 -1.89
CA SER A 170 -16.62 20.47 -2.56
C SER A 170 -15.83 21.41 -1.63
N ALA A 171 -16.49 21.86 -0.55
CA ALA A 171 -15.95 22.69 0.51
C ALA A 171 -16.67 22.37 1.83
N LEU A 172 -15.99 22.60 2.95
CA LEU A 172 -16.52 22.46 4.30
C LEU A 172 -15.97 23.59 5.16
N ASN A 173 -16.86 24.33 5.84
CA ASN A 173 -16.46 25.31 6.84
C ASN A 173 -16.44 24.66 8.23
N LEU A 174 -15.26 24.57 8.83
CA LEU A 174 -15.03 23.96 10.15
C LEU A 174 -14.51 24.98 11.17
N SER A 175 -14.66 26.29 10.92
CA SER A 175 -14.10 27.34 11.79
C SER A 175 -14.66 27.33 13.21
N SER A 176 -15.86 26.77 13.42
CA SER A 176 -16.50 26.62 14.74
C SER A 176 -16.00 25.41 15.54
N PHE A 177 -15.23 24.50 14.93
CA PHE A 177 -14.82 23.26 15.58
C PHE A 177 -13.71 23.52 16.60
N ASN A 178 -13.95 23.09 17.83
CA ASN A 178 -12.94 22.91 18.86
C ASN A 178 -12.67 21.41 19.01
N THR A 179 -11.47 20.97 18.63
CA THR A 179 -11.07 19.54 18.68
C THR A 179 -10.16 19.21 19.87
N GLU A 180 -10.04 20.08 20.87
CA GLU A 180 -9.12 19.91 22.02
C GLU A 180 -9.28 18.57 22.74
N LYS A 181 -10.53 18.07 22.85
CA LYS A 181 -10.84 16.81 23.54
C LYS A 181 -10.96 15.61 22.59
N VAL A 182 -10.79 15.81 21.28
CA VAL A 182 -10.88 14.74 20.29
C VAL A 182 -9.68 13.82 20.43
N GLN A 183 -9.95 12.53 20.57
CA GLN A 183 -8.96 11.46 20.71
C GLN A 183 -8.87 10.61 19.44
N ASP A 184 -9.98 10.53 18.69
CA ASP A 184 -10.07 9.74 17.45
C ASP A 184 -10.69 10.55 16.32
N MET A 185 -9.96 10.60 15.19
CA MET A 185 -10.35 11.30 13.96
C MET A 185 -9.97 10.48 12.72
N ARG A 186 -9.84 9.15 12.88
CA ARG A 186 -9.54 8.24 11.77
C ARG A 186 -10.59 8.34 10.69
N GLU A 187 -10.17 8.26 9.44
CA GLU A 187 -11.04 8.26 8.26
C GLU A 187 -11.99 9.49 8.18
N MET A 188 -11.75 10.57 8.93
CA MET A 188 -12.71 11.68 9.08
C MET A 188 -13.13 12.27 7.73
N PHE A 189 -12.20 12.43 6.79
CA PHE A 189 -12.44 12.95 5.44
C PHE A 189 -12.21 11.91 4.34
N LYS A 190 -12.08 10.63 4.69
CA LYS A 190 -11.78 9.57 3.72
C LYS A 190 -12.83 9.53 2.61
N GLY A 191 -12.42 9.57 1.35
CA GLY A 191 -13.32 9.47 0.20
C GLY A 191 -14.17 10.73 -0.04
N CYS A 192 -13.78 11.87 0.52
CA CYS A 192 -14.32 13.19 0.14
C CYS A 192 -13.74 13.61 -1.23
N LEU A 193 -14.13 12.88 -2.29
CA LEU A 193 -13.53 12.96 -3.63
C LEU A 193 -13.50 14.38 -4.22
N SER A 194 -14.54 15.18 -3.98
CA SER A 194 -14.70 16.54 -4.54
C SER A 194 -14.12 17.65 -3.67
N LEU A 195 -13.65 17.35 -2.45
CA LEU A 195 -13.18 18.35 -1.51
C LEU A 195 -11.89 18.99 -2.04
N SER A 196 -11.97 20.26 -2.42
CA SER A 196 -10.88 20.97 -3.11
C SER A 196 -10.03 21.84 -2.19
N THR A 197 -10.64 22.32 -1.10
CA THR A 197 -10.01 23.12 -0.05
C THR A 197 -10.57 22.68 1.30
N LEU A 198 -9.74 22.78 2.33
CA LEU A 198 -10.12 22.47 3.70
C LEU A 198 -9.27 23.32 4.64
N ASP A 199 -9.93 24.15 5.43
CA ASP A 199 -9.27 24.93 6.49
C ASP A 199 -9.36 24.17 7.82
N LEU A 200 -8.18 23.82 8.36
CA LEU A 200 -8.02 23.11 9.63
C LEU A 200 -7.21 23.92 10.65
N SER A 201 -7.11 25.25 10.48
CA SER A 201 -6.30 26.07 11.38
C SER A 201 -6.77 26.04 12.84
N SER A 202 -8.06 25.75 13.09
CA SER A 202 -8.65 25.60 14.41
C SER A 202 -8.41 24.22 15.06
N PHE A 203 -7.93 23.23 14.30
CA PHE A 203 -7.79 21.87 14.80
C PHE A 203 -6.60 21.76 15.77
N LYS A 204 -6.91 21.23 16.95
CA LYS A 204 -6.02 20.78 18.01
C LYS A 204 -5.95 19.26 17.98
N THR A 205 -4.75 18.69 17.86
CA THR A 205 -4.55 17.23 17.68
C THR A 205 -3.64 16.59 18.73
N GLU A 206 -3.34 17.30 19.83
CA GLU A 206 -2.42 16.88 20.89
C GLU A 206 -2.81 15.53 21.53
N ASN A 207 -4.11 15.22 21.55
CA ASN A 207 -4.66 14.01 22.16
C ASN A 207 -4.85 12.84 21.17
N VAL A 208 -4.50 13.02 19.90
CA VAL A 208 -4.72 12.03 18.84
C VAL A 208 -3.54 11.07 18.77
N GLN A 209 -3.83 9.76 18.79
CA GLN A 209 -2.82 8.70 18.68
C GLN A 209 -2.84 7.98 17.33
N ASP A 210 -3.96 8.05 16.60
CA ASP A 210 -4.16 7.34 15.34
C ASP A 210 -4.77 8.29 14.29
N MET A 211 -4.01 8.54 13.21
CA MET A 211 -4.41 9.37 12.07
C MET A 211 -4.67 8.54 10.81
N THR A 212 -4.93 7.24 10.98
CA THR A 212 -5.16 6.30 9.88
C THR A 212 -6.23 6.83 8.91
N GLU A 213 -5.86 6.86 7.63
CA GLU A 213 -6.75 7.15 6.50
C GLU A 213 -7.49 8.52 6.58
N MET A 214 -7.02 9.46 7.41
CA MET A 214 -7.75 10.72 7.70
C MET A 214 -8.16 11.50 6.43
N PHE A 215 -7.28 11.58 5.43
CA PHE A 215 -7.50 12.27 4.16
C PHE A 215 -7.50 11.32 2.95
N LYS A 216 -7.56 10.00 3.17
CA LYS A 216 -7.49 9.02 2.09
C LYS A 216 -8.53 9.30 1.00
N ASP A 217 -8.11 9.23 -0.26
CA ASP A 217 -8.93 9.48 -1.44
C ASP A 217 -9.57 10.88 -1.48
N CYS A 218 -8.98 11.90 -0.84
CA CYS A 218 -9.33 13.31 -1.09
C CYS A 218 -8.76 13.78 -2.44
N GLN A 219 -9.26 13.19 -3.54
CA GLN A 219 -8.63 13.27 -4.87
C GLN A 219 -8.59 14.69 -5.45
N SER A 220 -9.54 15.56 -5.10
CA SER A 220 -9.58 16.96 -5.58
C SER A 220 -8.77 17.95 -4.72
N LEU A 221 -8.23 17.51 -3.58
CA LEU A 221 -7.52 18.37 -2.65
C LEU A 221 -6.17 18.77 -3.25
N LYS A 222 -5.99 20.07 -3.53
CA LYS A 222 -4.76 20.60 -4.16
C LYS A 222 -3.69 21.00 -3.16
N SER A 223 -4.12 21.47 -2.00
CA SER A 223 -3.29 21.91 -0.88
C SER A 223 -4.07 21.75 0.42
N ILE A 224 -3.38 21.52 1.52
CA ILE A 224 -3.95 21.49 2.86
C ILE A 224 -2.94 22.11 3.83
N ASN A 225 -3.43 22.98 4.72
CA ASN A 225 -2.60 23.57 5.76
C ASN A 225 -2.69 22.71 7.04
N LEU A 226 -1.56 22.15 7.46
CA LEU A 226 -1.46 21.30 8.66
C LEU A 226 -0.52 21.92 9.72
N SER A 227 -0.25 23.22 9.65
CA SER A 227 0.68 23.89 10.58
C SER A 227 0.22 23.84 12.05
N SER A 228 -1.08 23.71 12.29
CA SER A 228 -1.68 23.57 13.63
C SER A 228 -1.53 22.17 14.21
N PHE A 229 -1.26 21.15 13.39
CA PHE A 229 -1.24 19.76 13.85
C PHE A 229 -0.04 19.52 14.79
N LYS A 230 -0.36 18.89 15.92
CA LYS A 230 0.56 18.39 16.95
C LYS A 230 0.51 16.86 16.91
N THR A 231 1.61 16.25 16.48
CA THR A 231 1.66 14.80 16.22
C THR A 231 2.57 14.04 17.18
N GLU A 232 3.01 14.66 18.28
CA GLU A 232 3.94 14.06 19.25
C GLU A 232 3.46 12.71 19.78
N ASN A 233 2.15 12.53 19.93
CA ASN A 233 1.54 11.33 20.50
C ASN A 233 1.06 10.32 19.45
N VAL A 234 1.19 10.64 18.15
CA VAL A 234 0.69 9.79 17.07
C VAL A 234 1.58 8.56 16.91
N GLN A 235 0.95 7.38 16.91
CA GLN A 235 1.59 6.07 16.74
C GLN A 235 1.30 5.48 15.35
N ASP A 236 0.19 5.86 14.72
CA ASP A 236 -0.25 5.32 13.43
C ASP A 236 -0.61 6.43 12.43
N MET A 237 0.05 6.41 11.27
CA MET A 237 -0.17 7.33 10.14
C MET A 237 -0.48 6.56 8.85
N ARG A 238 -0.95 5.31 8.95
CA ARG A 238 -1.27 4.48 7.79
C ARG A 238 -2.21 5.19 6.84
N GLU A 239 -1.85 5.18 5.56
CA GLU A 239 -2.72 5.63 4.47
C GLU A 239 -3.26 7.07 4.63
N MET A 240 -2.64 7.90 5.48
CA MET A 240 -3.18 9.22 5.86
C MET A 240 -3.49 10.11 4.64
N PHE A 241 -2.62 10.08 3.61
CA PHE A 241 -2.78 10.80 2.35
C PHE A 241 -2.91 9.87 1.14
N TYR A 242 -3.23 8.58 1.34
CA TYR A 242 -3.45 7.62 0.26
C TYR A 242 -4.36 8.23 -0.81
N GLY A 243 -3.98 8.19 -2.09
CA GLY A 243 -4.86 8.59 -3.19
C GLY A 243 -5.22 10.07 -3.22
N CYS A 244 -4.52 10.94 -2.49
CA CYS A 244 -4.65 12.40 -2.63
C CYS A 244 -4.00 12.88 -3.93
N SER A 245 -4.57 12.47 -5.06
CA SER A 245 -3.94 12.51 -6.38
C SER A 245 -3.71 13.92 -6.94
N SER A 246 -4.41 14.94 -6.44
CA SER A 246 -4.23 16.35 -6.84
C SER A 246 -3.28 17.14 -5.92
N LEU A 247 -2.80 16.58 -4.80
CA LEU A 247 -1.81 17.27 -3.96
C LEU A 247 -0.51 17.43 -4.74
N SER A 248 -0.10 18.68 -4.96
CA SER A 248 1.13 19.01 -5.70
C SER A 248 2.31 19.32 -4.77
N SER A 249 2.00 19.82 -3.57
CA SER A 249 2.93 20.06 -2.46
C SER A 249 2.22 19.76 -1.14
N LEU A 250 3.00 19.43 -0.11
CA LEU A 250 2.49 19.19 1.23
C LEU A 250 3.55 19.62 2.25
N ASP A 251 3.19 20.56 3.12
CA ASP A 251 4.06 21.00 4.21
C ASP A 251 3.81 20.15 5.46
N LEU A 252 4.85 19.42 5.87
CA LEU A 252 4.86 18.55 7.07
C LEU A 252 5.92 19.00 8.08
N SER A 253 6.40 20.24 8.01
CA SER A 253 7.48 20.71 8.89
C SER A 253 7.09 20.70 10.38
N SER A 254 5.79 20.76 10.69
CA SER A 254 5.24 20.68 12.05
C SER A 254 5.17 19.25 12.60
N PHE A 255 5.25 18.22 11.74
CA PHE A 255 5.09 16.84 12.14
C PHE A 255 6.29 16.36 12.93
N LYS A 256 5.99 15.80 14.11
CA LYS A 256 6.91 15.09 15.00
C LYS A 256 6.52 13.61 15.00
N THR A 257 7.42 12.74 14.54
CA THR A 257 7.09 11.33 14.26
C THR A 257 7.85 10.35 15.15
N GLU A 258 8.46 10.80 16.25
CA GLU A 258 9.28 9.99 17.15
C GLU A 258 8.55 8.74 17.67
N ASN A 259 7.24 8.84 17.90
CA ASN A 259 6.42 7.76 18.43
C ASN A 259 5.69 6.94 17.36
N VAL A 260 5.83 7.30 16.08
CA VAL A 260 5.14 6.63 14.98
C VAL A 260 5.74 5.25 14.76
N GLN A 261 4.88 4.23 14.75
CA GLN A 261 5.24 2.84 14.51
C GLN A 261 4.83 2.38 13.11
N ASN A 262 3.82 3.02 12.49
CA ASN A 262 3.28 2.62 11.20
C ASN A 262 3.08 3.80 10.24
N MET A 263 3.74 3.72 9.07
CA MET A 263 3.65 4.67 7.96
C MET A 263 3.27 3.97 6.64
N HIS A 264 2.75 2.73 6.70
CA HIS A 264 2.36 1.97 5.52
C HIS A 264 1.41 2.77 4.63
N LYS A 265 1.76 2.85 3.32
CA LYS A 265 0.97 3.54 2.29
C LYS A 265 0.68 5.02 2.55
N MET A 266 1.43 5.71 3.40
CA MET A 266 1.10 7.09 3.81
C MET A 266 0.86 8.05 2.62
N PHE A 267 1.63 7.91 1.53
CA PHE A 267 1.55 8.76 0.33
C PHE A 267 1.28 7.99 -0.97
N ILE A 268 0.84 6.74 -0.91
CA ILE A 268 0.60 5.95 -2.13
C ILE A 268 -0.39 6.67 -3.06
N TYR A 269 -0.15 6.64 -4.36
CA TYR A 269 -0.98 7.30 -5.38
C TYR A 269 -1.13 8.83 -5.24
N CYS A 270 -0.24 9.50 -4.50
CA CYS A 270 -0.06 10.96 -4.58
C CYS A 270 0.63 11.35 -5.90
N VAL A 271 -0.03 11.07 -7.02
CA VAL A 271 0.58 11.09 -8.36
C VAL A 271 1.08 12.47 -8.80
N SER A 272 0.49 13.55 -8.27
CA SER A 272 0.86 14.93 -8.62
C SER A 272 1.89 15.55 -7.68
N LEU A 273 2.29 14.86 -6.60
CA LEU A 273 3.22 15.39 -5.61
C LEU A 273 4.61 15.52 -6.24
N ILE A 274 5.12 16.76 -6.35
CA ILE A 274 6.39 17.05 -7.05
C ILE A 274 7.57 17.00 -6.07
N GLU A 275 7.35 17.52 -4.87
CA GLU A 275 8.31 17.61 -3.78
C GLU A 275 7.64 17.28 -2.45
N LEU A 276 8.42 16.75 -1.52
CA LEU A 276 7.97 16.44 -0.18
C LEU A 276 9.14 16.62 0.79
N ASN A 277 9.03 17.60 1.68
CA ASN A 277 10.02 17.82 2.71
C ASN A 277 9.75 16.89 3.91
N LEU A 278 10.67 15.97 4.17
CA LEU A 278 10.61 15.02 5.29
C LEU A 278 11.71 15.25 6.33
N SER A 279 12.37 16.40 6.35
CA SER A 279 13.50 16.67 7.25
C SER A 279 13.13 16.59 8.75
N SER A 280 11.85 16.78 9.09
CA SER A 280 11.32 16.65 10.45
C SER A 280 11.04 15.19 10.87
N PHE A 281 10.96 14.27 9.91
CA PHE A 281 10.59 12.88 10.19
C PHE A 281 11.73 12.15 10.89
N LYS A 282 11.39 11.54 12.02
CA LYS A 282 12.23 10.61 12.78
C LYS A 282 11.56 9.24 12.75
N THR A 283 12.27 8.22 12.28
CA THR A 283 11.67 6.90 11.98
C THR A 283 12.27 5.77 12.81
N GLU A 284 12.97 6.04 13.93
CA GLU A 284 13.66 4.99 14.72
C GLU A 284 12.69 3.97 15.34
N ASN A 285 11.42 4.34 15.48
CA ASN A 285 10.37 3.47 16.01
C ASN A 285 9.45 2.87 14.94
N VAL A 286 9.62 3.25 13.66
CA VAL A 286 8.78 2.76 12.57
C VAL A 286 9.11 1.29 12.27
N GLN A 287 8.08 0.45 12.27
CA GLN A 287 8.16 -0.99 12.01
C GLN A 287 7.61 -1.36 10.63
N ASP A 288 6.61 -0.61 10.14
CA ASP A 288 5.97 -0.83 8.84
C ASP A 288 5.95 0.47 8.02
N MET A 289 6.63 0.44 6.87
CA MET A 289 6.69 1.53 5.89
C MET A 289 6.54 1.00 4.45
N ARG A 290 5.95 -0.19 4.28
CA ARG A 290 5.73 -0.77 2.95
C ARG A 290 4.85 0.17 2.11
N GLU A 291 5.09 0.21 0.81
CA GLU A 291 4.33 1.02 -0.15
C GLU A 291 4.23 2.54 0.17
N MET A 292 5.05 3.09 1.07
CA MET A 292 4.90 4.46 1.59
C MET A 292 4.84 5.53 0.50
N PHE A 293 5.65 5.40 -0.56
CA PHE A 293 5.72 6.35 -1.68
C PHE A 293 5.28 5.72 -3.01
N ARG A 294 4.60 4.57 -2.97
CA ARG A 294 4.23 3.85 -4.20
C ARG A 294 3.38 4.74 -5.12
N ASP A 295 3.70 4.75 -6.41
CA ASP A 295 3.03 5.53 -7.43
C ASP A 295 3.01 7.06 -7.17
N CYS A 296 3.96 7.60 -6.38
CA CYS A 296 4.29 9.03 -6.37
C CYS A 296 4.99 9.45 -7.66
N ARG A 297 4.26 9.38 -8.79
CA ARG A 297 4.81 9.42 -10.14
C ARG A 297 5.53 10.72 -10.51
N SER A 298 5.14 11.84 -9.91
CA SER A 298 5.73 13.16 -10.18
C SER A 298 6.86 13.56 -9.24
N LEU A 299 7.13 12.76 -8.20
CA LEU A 299 8.15 13.06 -7.20
C LEU A 299 9.54 12.98 -7.83
N LYS A 300 10.27 14.10 -7.85
CA LYS A 300 11.57 14.21 -8.53
C LYS A 300 12.76 13.87 -7.63
N SER A 301 12.66 14.24 -6.36
CA SER A 301 13.68 14.03 -5.35
C SER A 301 13.04 13.77 -4.00
N LEU A 302 13.73 13.03 -3.14
CA LEU A 302 13.31 12.79 -1.77
C LEU A 302 14.54 12.77 -0.86
N ASP A 303 14.56 13.65 0.14
CA ASP A 303 15.58 13.63 1.18
C ASP A 303 15.15 12.63 2.26
N LEU A 304 15.92 11.55 2.38
CA LEU A 304 15.73 10.47 3.35
C LEU A 304 16.87 10.43 4.39
N SER A 305 17.63 11.51 4.54
CA SER A 305 18.81 11.54 5.43
C SER A 305 18.46 11.29 6.91
N SER A 306 17.24 11.64 7.33
CA SER A 306 16.74 11.39 8.69
C SER A 306 16.18 9.98 8.91
N PHE A 307 15.94 9.20 7.85
CA PHE A 307 15.29 7.89 7.97
C PHE A 307 16.25 6.86 8.59
N LYS A 308 15.75 6.18 9.61
CA LYS A 308 16.33 4.98 10.23
C LYS A 308 15.39 3.80 10.04
N THR A 309 15.90 2.68 9.55
CA THR A 309 15.09 1.52 9.13
C THR A 309 15.40 0.23 9.91
N GLU A 310 16.16 0.31 11.00
CA GLU A 310 16.69 -0.86 11.70
C GLU A 310 15.62 -1.83 12.26
N LYS A 311 14.40 -1.34 12.53
CA LYS A 311 13.26 -2.13 13.00
C LYS A 311 12.37 -2.66 11.88
N VAL A 312 12.58 -2.22 10.64
CA VAL A 312 11.74 -2.58 9.50
C VAL A 312 12.06 -3.99 9.03
N GLN A 313 11.01 -4.81 8.86
CA GLN A 313 11.14 -6.19 8.36
C GLN A 313 10.58 -6.38 6.94
N ASP A 314 9.72 -5.46 6.49
CA ASP A 314 9.05 -5.49 5.20
C ASP A 314 9.16 -4.12 4.51
N MET A 315 9.88 -4.07 3.39
CA MET A 315 10.06 -2.88 2.55
C MET A 315 9.39 -3.05 1.18
N TYR A 316 8.44 -3.99 1.06
CA TYR A 316 7.78 -4.31 -0.19
C TYR A 316 7.17 -3.06 -0.86
N GLU A 317 7.47 -2.88 -2.15
CA GLU A 317 6.94 -1.81 -3.00
C GLU A 317 7.16 -0.35 -2.49
N MET A 318 8.10 -0.08 -1.57
CA MET A 318 8.23 1.25 -0.92
C MET A 318 8.32 2.43 -1.90
N PHE A 319 9.08 2.31 -3.00
CA PHE A 319 9.22 3.33 -4.05
C PHE A 319 8.62 2.89 -5.39
N ASN A 320 7.86 1.80 -5.42
CA ASN A 320 7.33 1.22 -6.66
C ASN A 320 6.55 2.27 -7.47
N GLY A 321 6.87 2.48 -8.75
CA GLY A 321 6.17 3.39 -9.64
C GLY A 321 6.52 4.87 -9.45
N CYS A 322 7.57 5.22 -8.70
CA CYS A 322 8.10 6.59 -8.60
C CYS A 322 8.84 6.98 -9.88
N LYS A 323 8.09 7.15 -10.97
CA LYS A 323 8.63 7.29 -12.33
C LYS A 323 9.54 8.49 -12.55
N SER A 324 9.40 9.55 -11.77
CA SER A 324 10.18 10.79 -11.92
C SER A 324 11.40 10.90 -10.99
N LEU A 325 11.61 9.95 -10.06
CA LEU A 325 12.79 9.98 -9.19
C LEU A 325 14.04 9.73 -10.02
N THR A 326 14.99 10.68 -9.99
CA THR A 326 16.25 10.58 -10.74
C THR A 326 17.39 10.01 -9.91
N SER A 327 17.33 10.18 -8.58
CA SER A 327 18.29 9.68 -7.60
C SER A 327 17.63 9.45 -6.25
N LEU A 328 18.17 8.53 -5.46
CA LEU A 328 17.79 8.29 -4.07
C LEU A 328 19.05 8.10 -3.22
N ASN A 329 19.17 8.85 -2.13
CA ASN A 329 20.21 8.61 -1.13
C ASN A 329 19.69 7.65 -0.05
N LEU A 330 20.25 6.44 -0.01
CA LEU A 330 19.86 5.36 0.90
C LEU A 330 20.97 4.98 1.89
N SER A 331 21.99 5.83 2.06
CA SER A 331 23.17 5.52 2.90
C SER A 331 22.81 5.27 4.37
N ASN A 332 21.69 5.81 4.85
CA ASN A 332 21.19 5.66 6.22
C ASN A 332 20.32 4.41 6.44
N PHE A 333 19.98 3.66 5.39
CA PHE A 333 19.14 2.47 5.52
C PHE A 333 19.95 1.33 6.13
N ASP A 334 19.47 0.77 7.24
CA ASP A 334 19.95 -0.50 7.80
C ASP A 334 18.90 -1.59 7.51
N THR A 335 19.19 -2.44 6.53
CA THR A 335 18.25 -3.48 6.07
C THR A 335 18.52 -4.86 6.69
N LYS A 336 19.36 -4.96 7.74
CA LYS A 336 19.76 -6.26 8.36
C LYS A 336 18.61 -7.15 8.82
N ASN A 337 17.44 -6.55 9.07
CA ASN A 337 16.24 -7.22 9.56
C ASN A 337 15.17 -7.41 8.48
N VAL A 338 15.38 -6.89 7.28
CA VAL A 338 14.42 -6.96 6.17
C VAL A 338 14.37 -8.38 5.60
N GLN A 339 13.17 -8.93 5.53
CA GLN A 339 12.90 -10.27 4.97
C GLN A 339 12.21 -10.19 3.60
N LYS A 340 11.51 -9.08 3.34
CA LYS A 340 10.75 -8.82 2.11
C LYS A 340 11.14 -7.46 1.53
N MET A 341 11.66 -7.46 0.31
CA MET A 341 12.05 -6.24 -0.43
C MET A 341 11.63 -6.30 -1.91
N GLY A 342 10.67 -7.17 -2.24
CA GLY A 342 10.15 -7.30 -3.60
C GLY A 342 9.63 -5.95 -4.11
N LYS A 343 9.90 -5.66 -5.38
CA LYS A 343 9.46 -4.45 -6.09
C LYS A 343 9.82 -3.11 -5.46
N ILE A 344 10.77 -3.05 -4.51
CA ILE A 344 11.10 -1.82 -3.78
C ILE A 344 11.41 -0.64 -4.73
N PHE A 345 12.05 -0.88 -5.88
CA PHE A 345 12.34 0.12 -6.92
C PHE A 345 11.63 -0.14 -8.25
N SER A 346 10.66 -1.08 -8.30
CA SER A 346 9.95 -1.43 -9.54
C SER A 346 9.33 -0.18 -10.17
N GLY A 347 9.46 0.05 -11.48
CA GLY A 347 8.88 1.17 -12.19
C GLY A 347 9.52 2.54 -11.90
N CYS A 348 10.63 2.61 -11.17
CA CYS A 348 11.43 3.83 -11.00
C CYS A 348 12.22 4.15 -12.28
N SER A 349 11.51 4.41 -13.39
CA SER A 349 12.06 4.45 -14.74
C SER A 349 13.10 5.56 -14.97
N SER A 350 13.08 6.63 -14.16
CA SER A 350 14.02 7.75 -14.28
C SER A 350 15.29 7.60 -13.43
N LEU A 351 15.39 6.59 -12.55
CA LEU A 351 16.61 6.36 -11.78
C LEU A 351 17.74 5.99 -12.73
N SER A 352 18.83 6.77 -12.71
CA SER A 352 20.02 6.53 -13.54
C SER A 352 21.15 5.85 -12.76
N THR A 353 21.24 6.12 -11.46
CA THR A 353 22.19 5.53 -10.53
C THR A 353 21.50 5.19 -9.22
N LEU A 354 21.97 4.16 -8.54
CA LEU A 354 21.47 3.78 -7.22
C LEU A 354 22.62 3.17 -6.39
N ASP A 355 22.95 3.82 -5.28
CA ASP A 355 23.91 3.29 -4.30
C ASP A 355 23.19 2.37 -3.32
N LEU A 356 23.57 1.08 -3.33
CA LEU A 356 23.03 0.04 -2.47
C LEU A 356 24.09 -0.53 -1.52
N SER A 357 25.19 0.17 -1.31
CA SER A 357 26.30 -0.30 -0.47
C SER A 357 25.91 -0.58 0.99
N SER A 358 24.89 0.11 1.51
CA SER A 358 24.32 -0.08 2.85
C SER A 358 23.39 -1.29 2.98
N PHE A 359 22.94 -1.88 1.87
CA PHE A 359 21.95 -2.95 1.88
C PHE A 359 22.57 -4.28 2.32
N LYS A 360 21.93 -4.88 3.31
CA LYS A 360 22.16 -6.22 3.88
C LYS A 360 20.99 -7.12 3.49
N THR A 361 21.26 -8.23 2.80
CA THR A 361 20.22 -9.09 2.21
C THR A 361 20.20 -10.53 2.76
N GLU A 362 20.95 -10.82 3.82
CA GLU A 362 21.11 -12.17 4.39
C GLU A 362 19.78 -12.88 4.69
N LYS A 363 18.76 -12.12 5.12
CA LYS A 363 17.45 -12.64 5.52
C LYS A 363 16.40 -12.63 4.40
N VAL A 364 16.75 -12.13 3.22
CA VAL A 364 15.81 -11.93 2.11
C VAL A 364 15.50 -13.26 1.44
N LYS A 365 14.21 -13.58 1.33
CA LYS A 365 13.74 -14.80 0.64
C LYS A 365 13.28 -14.57 -0.79
N SER A 366 12.96 -13.32 -1.15
CA SER A 366 12.45 -12.96 -2.47
C SER A 366 12.97 -11.61 -2.91
N MET A 367 13.57 -11.57 -4.11
CA MET A 367 14.00 -10.38 -4.84
C MET A 367 13.09 -10.10 -6.04
N TYR A 368 11.85 -10.64 -6.01
CA TYR A 368 10.85 -10.49 -7.06
C TYR A 368 10.70 -9.04 -7.52
N GLN A 369 10.91 -8.80 -8.82
CA GLN A 369 10.72 -7.50 -9.48
C GLN A 369 11.50 -6.32 -8.84
N MET A 370 12.57 -6.57 -8.08
CA MET A 370 13.25 -5.54 -7.29
C MET A 370 13.59 -4.26 -8.08
N PHE A 371 14.07 -4.41 -9.32
CA PHE A 371 14.43 -3.33 -10.24
C PHE A 371 13.61 -3.35 -11.52
N ARG A 372 12.47 -4.04 -11.57
CA ARG A 372 11.67 -4.15 -12.79
C ARG A 372 11.36 -2.77 -13.38
N SER A 373 11.52 -2.59 -14.68
CA SER A 373 11.28 -1.36 -15.43
C SER A 373 12.06 -0.14 -14.92
N CYS A 374 13.21 -0.34 -14.28
CA CYS A 374 14.19 0.73 -14.03
C CYS A 374 14.96 1.05 -15.32
N GLN A 375 14.25 1.61 -16.31
CA GLN A 375 14.71 1.73 -17.69
C GLN A 375 16.00 2.54 -17.85
N ASN A 376 16.23 3.56 -17.02
CA ASN A 376 17.41 4.42 -17.12
C ASN A 376 18.64 3.96 -16.34
N LEU A 377 18.57 2.86 -15.56
CA LEU A 377 19.74 2.34 -14.87
C LEU A 377 20.75 1.80 -15.88
N THR A 378 21.97 2.34 -15.89
CA THR A 378 23.05 1.89 -16.78
C THR A 378 23.96 0.85 -16.14
N SER A 379 24.09 0.87 -14.82
CA SER A 379 24.88 -0.06 -14.02
C SER A 379 24.30 -0.20 -12.62
N LEU A 380 24.53 -1.34 -11.98
CA LEU A 380 24.19 -1.60 -10.58
C LEU A 380 25.36 -2.32 -9.90
N ASP A 381 25.78 -1.83 -8.75
CA ASP A 381 26.69 -2.55 -7.86
C ASP A 381 25.88 -3.39 -6.86
N LEU A 382 26.04 -4.71 -6.95
CA LEU A 382 25.37 -5.69 -6.10
C LEU A 382 26.38 -6.56 -5.34
N SER A 383 27.65 -6.14 -5.22
CA SER A 383 28.70 -6.96 -4.60
C SER A 383 28.42 -7.35 -3.15
N ASN A 384 27.66 -6.52 -2.42
CA ASN A 384 27.28 -6.76 -1.03
C ASN A 384 26.06 -7.68 -0.88
N PHE A 385 25.38 -8.04 -1.97
CA PHE A 385 24.18 -8.87 -1.89
C PHE A 385 24.56 -10.32 -1.57
N LYS A 386 23.89 -10.87 -0.56
CA LYS A 386 23.92 -12.26 -0.15
C LYS A 386 22.60 -12.92 -0.52
N THR A 387 22.66 -13.95 -1.37
CA THR A 387 21.47 -14.54 -2.01
C THR A 387 21.24 -15.99 -1.65
N GLU A 388 22.02 -16.57 -0.74
CA GLU A 388 21.95 -17.98 -0.36
C GLU A 388 20.56 -18.42 0.14
N ASN A 389 19.77 -17.51 0.71
CA ASN A 389 18.42 -17.77 1.21
C ASN A 389 17.31 -17.38 0.22
N VAL A 390 17.66 -16.83 -0.94
CA VAL A 390 16.68 -16.34 -1.92
C VAL A 390 16.06 -17.52 -2.68
N GLN A 391 14.74 -17.55 -2.73
CA GLN A 391 13.95 -18.58 -3.41
C GLN A 391 13.29 -18.08 -4.69
N ASN A 392 13.09 -16.75 -4.83
CA ASN A 392 12.44 -16.14 -5.98
C ASN A 392 13.23 -14.92 -6.47
N MET A 393 13.73 -14.99 -7.71
CA MET A 393 14.42 -13.90 -8.43
C MET A 393 13.65 -13.47 -9.69
N SER A 394 12.37 -13.86 -9.80
CA SER A 394 11.56 -13.59 -11.00
C SER A 394 11.49 -12.09 -11.27
N GLU A 395 11.71 -11.73 -12.52
CA GLU A 395 11.63 -10.37 -13.05
C GLU A 395 12.52 -9.34 -12.35
N MET A 396 13.57 -9.76 -11.62
CA MET A 396 14.40 -8.88 -10.81
C MET A 396 14.94 -7.68 -11.59
N PHE A 397 15.34 -7.88 -12.85
CA PHE A 397 15.83 -6.84 -13.77
C PHE A 397 14.96 -6.69 -15.03
N ASN A 398 13.73 -7.21 -15.01
CA ASN A 398 12.82 -7.16 -16.15
C ASN A 398 12.66 -5.72 -16.66
N GLY A 399 12.94 -5.43 -17.93
CA GLY A 399 12.75 -4.11 -18.53
C GLY A 399 13.81 -3.07 -18.14
N CYS A 400 14.95 -3.47 -17.57
CA CYS A 400 16.12 -2.59 -17.38
C CYS A 400 16.83 -2.34 -18.71
N GLN A 401 16.19 -1.60 -19.61
CA GLN A 401 16.57 -1.48 -21.03
C GLN A 401 17.97 -0.90 -21.25
N ASN A 402 18.43 0.03 -20.41
CA ASN A 402 19.74 0.67 -20.56
C ASN A 402 20.86 0.02 -19.74
N LEU A 403 20.59 -1.08 -19.03
CA LEU A 403 21.61 -1.78 -18.23
C LEU A 403 22.62 -2.47 -19.16
N THR A 404 23.87 -1.99 -19.18
CA THR A 404 24.88 -2.48 -20.13
C THR A 404 25.71 -3.65 -19.61
N SER A 405 25.85 -3.75 -18.29
CA SER A 405 26.64 -4.79 -17.61
C SER A 405 26.09 -5.04 -16.21
N LEU A 406 26.24 -6.27 -15.73
CA LEU A 406 25.85 -6.65 -14.39
C LEU A 406 26.85 -7.67 -13.82
N ASN A 407 27.42 -7.37 -12.66
CA ASN A 407 28.28 -8.32 -11.96
C ASN A 407 27.45 -9.15 -10.97
N LEU A 408 27.36 -10.44 -11.23
CA LEU A 408 26.61 -11.40 -10.41
C LEU A 408 27.50 -12.48 -9.78
N SER A 409 28.83 -12.30 -9.74
CA SER A 409 29.76 -13.34 -9.31
C SER A 409 29.57 -13.80 -7.86
N ASN A 410 28.97 -12.96 -7.02
CA ASN A 410 28.65 -13.24 -5.61
C ASN A 410 27.29 -13.94 -5.41
N PHE A 411 26.47 -14.10 -6.44
CA PHE A 411 25.15 -14.69 -6.30
C PHE A 411 25.27 -16.21 -6.06
N ASN A 412 24.69 -16.69 -4.97
CA ASN A 412 24.38 -18.10 -4.79
C ASN A 412 22.91 -18.33 -5.14
N THR A 413 22.65 -19.14 -6.17
CA THR A 413 21.28 -19.43 -6.64
C THR A 413 20.80 -20.85 -6.32
N GLU A 414 21.55 -21.63 -5.51
CA GLU A 414 21.23 -23.03 -5.22
C GLU A 414 19.80 -23.22 -4.69
N ASN A 415 19.29 -22.28 -3.90
CA ASN A 415 17.95 -22.35 -3.32
C ASN A 415 16.86 -21.67 -4.16
N VAL A 416 17.21 -21.08 -5.31
CA VAL A 416 16.27 -20.35 -6.16
C VAL A 416 15.37 -21.31 -6.92
N GLN A 417 14.07 -21.16 -6.73
CA GLN A 417 13.02 -21.96 -7.37
C GLN A 417 12.46 -21.31 -8.63
N THR A 418 12.47 -19.98 -8.71
CA THR A 418 11.90 -19.24 -9.85
C THR A 418 12.79 -18.09 -10.32
N MET A 419 13.07 -18.05 -11.62
CA MET A 419 13.83 -17.01 -12.33
C MET A 419 13.09 -16.49 -13.57
N ASN A 420 11.76 -16.62 -13.60
CA ASN A 420 10.95 -16.16 -14.72
C ASN A 420 11.25 -14.70 -15.05
N GLY A 421 11.56 -14.41 -16.31
CA GLY A 421 11.79 -13.07 -16.81
C GLY A 421 12.90 -12.29 -16.11
N MET A 422 13.85 -12.94 -15.43
CA MET A 422 14.86 -12.27 -14.58
C MET A 422 15.59 -11.13 -15.31
N PHE A 423 15.92 -11.33 -16.59
CA PHE A 423 16.58 -10.35 -17.46
C PHE A 423 15.72 -9.96 -18.68
N ASN A 424 14.42 -10.29 -18.68
CA ASN A 424 13.56 -10.04 -19.82
C ASN A 424 13.53 -8.54 -20.18
N GLY A 425 13.85 -8.17 -21.40
CA GLY A 425 13.87 -6.79 -21.88
C GLY A 425 15.11 -5.99 -21.47
N CYS A 426 16.16 -6.63 -20.94
CA CYS A 426 17.48 -6.02 -20.75
C CYS A 426 18.21 -5.86 -22.09
N SER A 427 17.64 -5.07 -22.99
CA SER A 427 18.04 -5.00 -24.41
C SER A 427 19.44 -4.45 -24.65
N SER A 428 20.02 -3.70 -23.72
CA SER A 428 21.41 -3.18 -23.81
C SER A 428 22.47 -4.07 -23.16
N LEU A 429 22.08 -5.17 -22.50
CA LEU A 429 23.04 -6.05 -21.83
C LEU A 429 23.85 -6.81 -22.88
N ASN A 430 25.16 -6.55 -22.94
CA ASN A 430 26.03 -7.11 -23.98
C ASN A 430 26.76 -8.40 -23.58
N SER A 431 26.89 -8.63 -22.28
CA SER A 431 27.56 -9.78 -21.69
C SER A 431 26.98 -10.06 -20.32
N LEU A 432 26.96 -11.34 -19.95
CA LEU A 432 26.45 -11.78 -18.66
C LEU A 432 27.22 -13.04 -18.23
N ASN A 433 27.87 -12.97 -17.07
CA ASN A 433 28.54 -14.14 -16.49
C ASN A 433 27.60 -14.84 -15.51
N LEU A 434 27.27 -16.09 -15.81
CA LEU A 434 26.38 -16.94 -15.01
C LEU A 434 27.08 -18.20 -14.50
N SER A 435 28.42 -18.26 -14.52
CA SER A 435 29.18 -19.47 -14.19
C SER A 435 28.95 -19.98 -12.76
N ASN A 436 28.53 -19.10 -11.85
CA ASN A 436 28.22 -19.39 -10.45
C ASN A 436 26.75 -19.79 -10.21
N PHE A 437 25.89 -19.72 -11.23
CA PHE A 437 24.49 -20.10 -11.06
C PHE A 437 24.36 -21.62 -10.89
N ASN A 438 23.60 -22.03 -9.88
CA ASN A 438 23.17 -23.41 -9.70
C ASN A 438 21.65 -23.45 -9.87
N THR A 439 21.18 -24.11 -10.92
CA THR A 439 19.75 -24.18 -11.27
C THR A 439 19.10 -25.51 -10.89
N LYS A 440 19.79 -26.38 -10.14
CA LYS A 440 19.29 -27.73 -9.78
C LYS A 440 17.90 -27.71 -9.14
N ASN A 441 17.62 -26.70 -8.30
CA ASN A 441 16.34 -26.56 -7.61
C ASN A 441 15.36 -25.61 -8.32
N THR A 442 15.78 -24.99 -9.44
CA THR A 442 14.96 -24.06 -10.21
C THR A 442 13.93 -24.83 -11.02
N LYS A 443 12.67 -24.36 -10.97
CA LYS A 443 11.53 -24.99 -11.66
C LYS A 443 11.02 -24.17 -12.84
N LEU A 444 11.17 -22.85 -12.78
CA LEU A 444 10.59 -21.92 -13.76
C LEU A 444 11.65 -20.91 -14.23
N MET A 445 11.90 -20.88 -15.55
CA MET A 445 12.78 -19.92 -16.26
C MET A 445 12.09 -19.34 -17.52
N GLU A 446 10.77 -19.25 -17.50
CA GLU A 446 9.98 -18.64 -18.58
C GLU A 446 10.49 -17.23 -18.87
N ALA A 447 10.74 -16.93 -20.14
CA ALA A 447 11.20 -15.64 -20.63
C ALA A 447 12.48 -15.11 -19.97
N MET A 448 13.32 -15.93 -19.31
CA MET A 448 14.44 -15.45 -18.48
C MET A 448 15.35 -14.43 -19.19
N PHE A 449 15.64 -14.64 -20.48
CA PHE A 449 16.46 -13.75 -21.31
C PHE A 449 15.68 -13.09 -22.46
N ARG A 450 14.34 -13.20 -22.48
CA ARG A 450 13.51 -12.66 -23.57
C ARG A 450 13.89 -11.20 -23.87
N GLY A 451 14.08 -10.85 -25.14
CA GLY A 451 14.39 -9.49 -25.57
C GLY A 451 15.76 -8.96 -25.09
N CYS A 452 16.68 -9.83 -24.64
CA CYS A 452 18.08 -9.47 -24.41
C CYS A 452 18.82 -9.33 -25.76
N SER A 453 18.38 -8.37 -26.58
CA SER A 453 18.74 -8.26 -27.98
C SER A 453 20.20 -7.89 -28.25
N SER A 454 20.99 -7.51 -27.25
CA SER A 454 22.43 -7.20 -27.38
C SER A 454 23.36 -8.33 -26.91
N LEU A 455 22.84 -9.38 -26.29
CA LEU A 455 23.66 -10.52 -25.88
C LEU A 455 24.15 -11.27 -27.12
N SER A 456 25.47 -11.38 -27.29
CA SER A 456 26.09 -12.10 -28.41
C SER A 456 26.35 -13.57 -28.09
N SER A 457 26.68 -13.88 -26.84
CA SER A 457 26.87 -15.25 -26.37
C SER A 457 26.43 -15.42 -24.93
N LEU A 458 26.04 -16.64 -24.58
CA LEU A 458 25.72 -17.05 -23.22
C LEU A 458 26.39 -18.38 -22.89
N ASP A 459 26.93 -18.49 -21.69
CA ASP A 459 27.45 -19.75 -21.17
C ASP A 459 26.53 -20.29 -20.08
N LEU A 460 25.87 -21.40 -20.41
CA LEU A 460 24.89 -22.09 -19.58
C LEU A 460 25.34 -23.55 -19.33
N SER A 461 26.63 -23.83 -19.48
CA SER A 461 27.19 -25.18 -19.32
C SER A 461 27.06 -25.74 -17.89
N ASN A 462 26.87 -24.85 -16.90
CA ASN A 462 26.62 -25.17 -15.49
C ASN A 462 25.14 -25.38 -15.14
N PHE A 463 24.20 -25.13 -16.06
CA PHE A 463 22.78 -25.23 -15.76
C PHE A 463 22.35 -26.71 -15.66
N ASN A 464 21.72 -27.08 -14.54
CA ASN A 464 21.00 -28.33 -14.37
C ASN A 464 19.50 -28.06 -14.60
N THR A 465 18.89 -28.79 -15.54
CA THR A 465 17.51 -28.61 -15.96
C THR A 465 16.61 -29.82 -15.66
N GLU A 466 17.08 -30.78 -14.84
CA GLU A 466 16.35 -32.03 -14.54
C GLU A 466 14.99 -31.77 -13.88
N ASN A 467 14.89 -30.71 -13.07
CA ASN A 467 13.67 -30.32 -12.37
C ASN A 467 12.88 -29.21 -13.09
N MET A 468 13.28 -28.81 -14.30
CA MET A 468 12.68 -27.68 -15.00
C MET A 468 11.29 -28.01 -15.53
N GLN A 469 10.32 -27.15 -15.23
CA GLN A 469 8.93 -27.31 -15.64
C GLN A 469 8.55 -26.38 -16.79
N ASP A 470 9.11 -25.15 -16.81
CA ASP A 470 8.77 -24.14 -17.81
C ASP A 470 9.98 -23.34 -18.29
N MET A 471 10.21 -23.36 -19.61
CA MET A 471 11.22 -22.60 -20.36
C MET A 471 10.60 -21.87 -21.58
N ARG A 472 9.28 -21.62 -21.57
CA ARG A 472 8.63 -20.86 -22.65
C ARG A 472 9.33 -19.51 -22.85
N GLU A 473 9.49 -19.11 -24.10
CA GLU A 473 10.08 -17.81 -24.48
C GLU A 473 11.48 -17.51 -23.92
N MET A 474 12.23 -18.49 -23.38
CA MET A 474 13.45 -18.23 -22.60
C MET A 474 14.48 -17.33 -23.31
N PHE A 475 14.65 -17.49 -24.62
CA PHE A 475 15.52 -16.67 -25.48
C PHE A 475 14.75 -15.89 -26.56
N TYR A 476 13.42 -15.75 -26.42
CA TYR A 476 12.57 -15.06 -27.40
C TYR A 476 13.13 -13.67 -27.74
N GLU A 477 13.30 -13.35 -29.02
CA GLU A 477 13.88 -12.08 -29.50
C GLU A 477 15.31 -11.76 -29.04
N CYS A 478 16.12 -12.78 -28.71
CA CYS A 478 17.57 -12.64 -28.52
C CYS A 478 18.31 -12.56 -29.87
N ASN A 479 17.99 -11.56 -30.69
CA ASN A 479 18.37 -11.53 -32.11
C ASN A 479 19.89 -11.45 -32.35
N SER A 480 20.68 -10.92 -31.41
CA SER A 480 22.16 -10.86 -31.55
C SER A 480 22.87 -12.12 -31.08
N LEU A 481 22.16 -13.09 -30.48
CA LEU A 481 22.76 -14.27 -29.88
C LEU A 481 23.26 -15.20 -30.98
N THR A 482 24.58 -15.36 -31.07
CA THR A 482 25.24 -16.26 -32.02
C THR A 482 25.51 -17.63 -31.41
N THR A 483 25.78 -17.67 -30.11
CA THR A 483 26.29 -18.87 -29.44
C THR A 483 25.69 -19.04 -28.05
N ILE A 484 25.15 -20.23 -27.79
CA ILE A 484 24.77 -20.67 -26.44
C ILE A 484 25.63 -21.87 -26.09
N TYR A 485 26.53 -21.72 -25.12
CA TYR A 485 27.35 -22.83 -24.65
C TYR A 485 26.56 -23.69 -23.68
N CYS A 486 26.40 -24.96 -24.00
CA CYS A 486 25.89 -25.97 -23.09
C CYS A 486 26.35 -27.35 -23.54
N ASN A 487 26.72 -28.21 -22.59
CA ASN A 487 27.24 -29.54 -22.90
C ASN A 487 26.16 -30.63 -22.85
N ASN A 488 24.98 -30.31 -22.33
CA ASN A 488 23.88 -31.25 -22.14
C ASN A 488 22.68 -30.87 -22.99
N THR A 489 21.91 -31.86 -23.41
CA THR A 489 20.59 -31.65 -24.02
C THR A 489 19.58 -31.30 -22.94
N TRP A 490 18.78 -30.26 -23.16
CA TRP A 490 17.70 -29.90 -22.24
C TRP A 490 16.40 -30.56 -22.66
N THR A 491 15.55 -30.82 -21.66
CA THR A 491 14.17 -31.28 -21.84
C THR A 491 13.28 -30.50 -20.88
N CYS A 492 12.04 -30.23 -21.29
CA CYS A 492 11.09 -29.48 -20.46
C CYS A 492 9.65 -29.70 -20.97
N SER A 493 8.67 -29.68 -20.06
CA SER A 493 7.25 -29.87 -20.42
C SER A 493 6.66 -28.69 -21.18
N TYR A 494 7.01 -27.46 -20.79
CA TYR A 494 6.53 -26.24 -21.45
C TYR A 494 7.73 -25.47 -22.03
N SER A 495 7.80 -25.37 -23.35
CA SER A 495 8.94 -24.77 -24.04
C SER A 495 8.59 -24.04 -25.35
N GLY A 496 7.31 -23.70 -25.53
CA GLY A 496 6.85 -22.93 -26.68
C GLY A 496 7.67 -21.65 -26.89
N GLU A 497 8.03 -21.38 -28.14
CA GLU A 497 8.71 -20.15 -28.58
C GLU A 497 10.05 -19.85 -27.90
N MET A 498 10.69 -20.85 -27.28
CA MET A 498 11.96 -20.73 -26.57
C MET A 498 13.06 -20.00 -27.36
N PHE A 499 13.15 -20.23 -28.66
CA PHE A 499 14.14 -19.63 -29.57
C PHE A 499 13.52 -18.74 -30.65
N TYR A 500 12.29 -18.26 -30.45
CA TYR A 500 11.64 -17.42 -31.46
C TYR A 500 12.48 -16.18 -31.79
N ASN A 501 12.63 -15.89 -33.08
CA ASN A 501 13.42 -14.78 -33.63
C ASN A 501 14.93 -14.77 -33.27
N CYS A 502 15.51 -15.88 -32.81
CA CYS A 502 16.95 -15.99 -32.57
C CYS A 502 17.76 -16.21 -33.87
N THR A 503 17.61 -15.33 -34.86
CA THR A 503 18.02 -15.58 -36.25
C THR A 503 19.52 -15.77 -36.47
N ASN A 504 20.35 -15.29 -35.54
CA ASN A 504 21.81 -15.37 -35.63
C ASN A 504 22.42 -16.61 -34.94
N LEU A 505 21.61 -17.48 -34.33
CA LEU A 505 22.12 -18.68 -33.65
C LEU A 505 22.82 -19.63 -34.64
N GLN A 506 24.04 -20.02 -34.29
CA GLN A 506 24.89 -20.94 -35.02
C GLN A 506 25.40 -22.02 -34.05
N GLY A 507 24.55 -22.98 -33.72
CA GLY A 507 24.91 -24.17 -32.93
C GLY A 507 25.41 -25.30 -33.82
N ALA A 508 25.07 -26.54 -33.46
CA ALA A 508 25.28 -27.70 -34.33
C ALA A 508 24.54 -27.57 -35.68
N VAL A 509 23.43 -26.83 -35.69
CA VAL A 509 22.68 -26.46 -36.90
C VAL A 509 22.37 -24.97 -36.92
N PRO A 510 22.20 -24.35 -38.11
CA PRO A 510 21.72 -22.97 -38.22
C PRO A 510 20.27 -22.83 -37.74
N TYR A 511 19.90 -21.63 -37.30
CA TYR A 511 18.54 -21.28 -36.90
C TYR A 511 17.46 -21.67 -37.94
N ASN A 512 16.29 -22.08 -37.46
CA ASN A 512 15.12 -22.42 -38.28
C ASN A 512 13.84 -21.93 -37.60
N ALA A 513 13.08 -21.06 -38.29
CA ALA A 513 11.87 -20.44 -37.75
C ALA A 513 10.74 -21.42 -37.39
N SER A 514 10.76 -22.65 -37.92
CA SER A 514 9.78 -23.70 -37.60
C SER A 514 10.23 -24.63 -36.46
N LYS A 515 11.45 -24.46 -35.92
CA LYS A 515 12.01 -25.27 -34.83
C LYS A 515 12.45 -24.36 -33.69
N ILE A 516 11.52 -23.98 -32.83
CA ILE A 516 11.74 -22.90 -31.86
C ILE A 516 11.53 -23.33 -30.40
N ASP A 517 11.31 -24.61 -30.14
CA ASP A 517 11.10 -25.14 -28.79
C ASP A 517 12.36 -25.80 -28.21
N VAL A 518 12.22 -26.45 -27.04
CA VAL A 518 13.34 -27.11 -26.34
C VAL A 518 13.99 -28.25 -27.15
N SER A 519 13.34 -28.79 -28.20
CA SER A 519 13.97 -29.82 -29.03
C SER A 519 15.27 -29.34 -29.70
N MET A 520 15.44 -28.01 -29.84
CA MET A 520 16.65 -27.39 -30.35
C MET A 520 17.66 -27.01 -29.25
N ALA A 521 17.36 -27.22 -27.96
CA ALA A 521 18.29 -27.06 -26.85
C ALA A 521 19.21 -28.28 -26.72
N ASN A 522 19.96 -28.59 -27.79
CA ASN A 522 20.80 -29.78 -27.92
C ASN A 522 22.14 -29.41 -28.59
N PRO A 523 23.30 -29.82 -28.02
CA PRO A 523 24.61 -29.46 -28.56
C PRO A 523 25.07 -30.27 -29.77
N GLU A 524 24.37 -31.35 -30.13
CA GLU A 524 24.68 -32.21 -31.28
C GLU A 524 23.72 -31.98 -32.45
N THR A 525 22.46 -31.65 -32.15
CA THR A 525 21.39 -31.57 -33.17
C THR A 525 20.66 -30.23 -33.19
N GLY A 526 21.01 -29.31 -32.28
CA GLY A 526 20.28 -28.07 -32.03
C GLY A 526 21.16 -26.82 -32.05
N TYR A 527 20.71 -25.80 -31.34
CA TYR A 527 21.31 -24.46 -31.29
C TYR A 527 22.37 -24.30 -30.19
N PHE A 528 22.59 -25.31 -29.36
CA PHE A 528 23.67 -25.28 -28.39
C PHE A 528 25.01 -25.59 -29.05
N THR A 529 26.07 -25.06 -28.46
CA THR A 529 27.46 -25.31 -28.81
C THR A 529 28.14 -25.97 -27.64
N LYS A 530 28.87 -27.07 -27.86
CA LYS A 530 29.68 -27.67 -26.80
C LYS A 530 30.78 -26.71 -26.38
N LYS A 531 30.95 -26.57 -25.07
CA LYS A 531 32.10 -25.89 -24.49
C LYS A 531 33.22 -26.91 -24.29
N GLU A 532 34.18 -26.92 -25.20
CA GLU A 532 35.39 -27.73 -25.07
C GLU A 532 36.11 -27.38 -23.77
N SER A 533 36.46 -28.39 -22.97
CA SER A 533 37.20 -28.16 -21.73
C SER A 533 38.58 -27.62 -22.11
N THR A 534 38.94 -26.42 -21.65
CA THR A 534 40.31 -25.90 -21.82
C THR A 534 41.32 -26.72 -21.00
N GLY A 535 40.83 -27.57 -20.08
CA GLY A 535 41.63 -28.26 -19.07
C GLY A 535 42.31 -27.30 -18.09
N VAL A 536 41.87 -26.03 -18.02
CA VAL A 536 42.43 -24.97 -17.18
C VAL A 536 41.38 -24.50 -16.17
N THR A 537 41.64 -24.72 -14.89
CA THR A 537 40.88 -24.16 -13.77
C THR A 537 41.43 -22.77 -13.41
N THR A 538 40.55 -21.79 -13.21
CA THR A 538 40.91 -20.57 -12.48
C THR A 538 41.07 -20.93 -11.00
N ALA A 539 42.09 -20.40 -10.32
CA ALA A 539 42.44 -20.78 -8.95
C ALA A 539 41.28 -20.62 -7.95
N THR A 540 40.49 -21.68 -7.75
CA THR A 540 39.66 -21.89 -6.57
C THR A 540 40.20 -23.13 -5.88
N LEU A 541 40.91 -22.91 -4.77
CA LEU A 541 41.23 -23.96 -3.81
C LEU A 541 39.99 -24.13 -2.93
N ASP A 542 39.02 -24.90 -3.40
CA ASP A 542 37.90 -25.32 -2.57
C ASP A 542 37.84 -26.85 -2.55
N GLY A 543 37.96 -27.41 -1.34
CA GLY A 543 38.11 -28.83 -1.05
C GLY A 543 39.37 -29.18 -0.25
N ASP A 544 39.30 -30.23 0.58
CA ASP A 544 40.36 -30.76 1.47
C ASP A 544 41.68 -31.17 0.77
N ALA A 545 41.83 -30.91 -0.53
CA ALA A 545 43.01 -31.25 -1.32
C ALA A 545 43.97 -30.06 -1.46
N ASN A 546 45.19 -30.20 -0.96
CA ASN A 546 46.24 -29.16 -1.00
C ASN A 546 47.21 -29.39 -2.17
N ILE A 547 47.81 -28.30 -2.68
CA ILE A 547 48.85 -28.36 -3.73
C ILE A 547 50.11 -29.02 -3.16
N GLN A 548 50.54 -30.14 -3.74
CA GLN A 548 51.78 -30.85 -3.38
C GLN A 548 52.98 -30.44 -4.23
N ALA A 549 52.76 -30.07 -5.49
CA ALA A 549 53.82 -29.62 -6.39
C ALA A 549 53.25 -28.71 -7.47
N ILE A 550 54.06 -27.73 -7.88
CA ILE A 550 53.73 -26.78 -8.94
C ILE A 550 54.78 -26.95 -10.04
N TYR A 551 54.34 -26.89 -11.29
CA TYR A 551 55.19 -27.00 -12.46
C TYR A 551 54.83 -25.90 -13.45
N SER A 552 55.83 -25.39 -14.16
CA SER A 552 55.62 -24.58 -15.37
C SER A 552 55.02 -25.43 -16.50
N THR A 553 54.52 -24.77 -17.54
CA THR A 553 54.03 -25.45 -18.76
C THR A 553 55.10 -26.30 -19.46
N ASN A 554 56.37 -26.03 -19.20
CA ASN A 554 57.51 -26.79 -19.74
C ASN A 554 57.98 -27.92 -18.80
N GLY A 555 57.22 -28.23 -17.74
CA GLY A 555 57.50 -29.33 -16.82
C GLY A 555 58.53 -29.05 -15.72
N ARG A 556 59.09 -27.82 -15.65
CA ARG A 556 60.01 -27.44 -14.56
C ARG A 556 59.23 -27.21 -13.26
N ARG A 557 59.66 -27.84 -12.16
CA ARG A 557 59.09 -27.63 -10.82
C ARG A 557 59.31 -26.19 -10.36
N LEU A 558 58.27 -25.59 -9.79
CA LEU A 558 58.22 -24.22 -9.28
C LEU A 558 57.99 -24.24 -7.77
N ASN A 559 58.52 -23.24 -7.06
CA ASN A 559 58.35 -23.09 -5.62
C ASN A 559 57.03 -22.39 -5.23
N GLU A 560 56.43 -21.68 -6.19
CA GLU A 560 55.16 -20.97 -6.04
C GLU A 560 54.46 -20.85 -7.40
N LEU A 561 53.16 -20.54 -7.41
CA LEU A 561 52.41 -20.29 -8.63
C LEU A 561 53.00 -19.06 -9.34
N GLN A 562 53.29 -19.13 -10.63
CA GLN A 562 53.77 -18.00 -11.42
C GLN A 562 52.62 -17.34 -12.18
N ARG A 563 52.75 -16.07 -12.56
CA ARG A 563 51.78 -15.40 -13.42
C ARG A 563 51.67 -16.17 -14.75
N GLY A 564 50.45 -16.45 -15.20
CA GLY A 564 50.17 -17.33 -16.33
C GLY A 564 49.78 -18.75 -15.91
N LEU A 565 49.95 -19.70 -16.83
CA LEU A 565 49.47 -21.07 -16.66
C LEU A 565 50.46 -21.90 -15.82
N ASN A 566 49.96 -22.54 -14.78
CA ASN A 566 50.68 -23.45 -13.91
C ASN A 566 50.07 -24.85 -14.01
N ILE A 567 50.88 -25.89 -13.87
CA ILE A 567 50.41 -27.27 -13.73
C ILE A 567 50.65 -27.67 -12.27
N VAL A 568 49.60 -27.97 -11.53
CA VAL A 568 49.68 -28.33 -10.11
C VAL A 568 49.31 -29.78 -9.90
N ARG A 569 50.03 -30.47 -9.01
CA ARG A 569 49.69 -31.79 -8.49
C ARG A 569 49.05 -31.62 -7.11
N MET A 570 47.87 -32.18 -6.93
CA MET A 570 47.06 -32.07 -5.72
C MET A 570 47.27 -33.29 -4.80
N SER A 571 46.96 -33.15 -3.51
CA SER A 571 47.14 -34.21 -2.50
C SER A 571 46.24 -35.43 -2.69
N ASN A 572 45.14 -35.29 -3.43
CA ASN A 572 44.27 -36.39 -3.85
C ASN A 572 44.77 -37.15 -5.10
N GLY A 573 46.01 -36.88 -5.55
CA GLY A 573 46.63 -37.54 -6.71
C GLY A 573 46.27 -36.94 -8.07
N THR A 574 45.38 -35.95 -8.13
CA THR A 574 44.98 -35.31 -9.39
C THR A 574 46.01 -34.26 -9.85
N THR A 575 46.05 -33.98 -11.15
CA THR A 575 46.81 -32.87 -11.75
C THR A 575 45.83 -31.85 -12.32
N GLN A 576 46.00 -30.58 -12.00
CA GLN A 576 45.16 -29.48 -12.49
C GLN A 576 46.02 -28.43 -13.20
N LYS A 577 45.46 -27.71 -14.18
CA LYS A 577 46.15 -26.54 -14.76
C LYS A 577 45.52 -25.27 -14.18
N ILE A 578 46.27 -24.49 -13.42
CA ILE A 578 45.81 -23.27 -12.75
C ILE A 578 46.33 -22.03 -13.47
N LEU A 579 45.42 -21.15 -13.89
CA LEU A 579 45.78 -19.83 -14.43
C LEU A 579 45.83 -18.79 -13.30
N ARG A 580 47.02 -18.26 -12.98
CA ARG A 580 47.22 -17.16 -12.03
C ARG A 580 47.32 -15.84 -12.82
N LYS A 581 46.35 -14.94 -12.61
CA LYS A 581 46.26 -13.66 -13.35
C LYS A 581 47.43 -12.72 -13.04
#